data_AF-A0A7D5Z0Q0-F1
#
_entry.id   AF-A0A7D5Z0Q0-F1
#
_cell.length_a   1.000
_cell.length_b   1.000
_cell.length_c   1.000
_cell.angle_alpha   90.00
_cell.angle_beta   90.00
_cell.angle_gamma   90.00
#
_symmetry.space_group_name_H-M   'P 1'
#
loop_
_entity.id
_entity.type
_entity.pdbx_description
1 polymer ?
#
loop_
_entity_poly.entity_id
_entity_poly.type
_entity_poly.pdbx_seq_one_letter_code
_entity_poly.pdbx_strand_id
1 'polypeptide(L)'
;MEKPSDHWQGFASLAPGSDRYKRIQLLSSANFEYLKARGIESRKKHQPGLPSDVKCSVNLTHFTSGFNNVVFELAFSDNVYWIARIPHQCQTESDKTSLASEIATMKMIQEHTTVPIPQVFDFQTSADQPFGYPYVFMEYLGGRTLPNGLARAIPSQHHNKVARQLANVFAQLQNLTFSRIGRLWCGENADQPVKIIPMAWHATPGPLETSLEYFYNQKQDENREAISMHPDDPNWRTACWVLKTALTHMIIEDRVRGPFPLCHLDLHFGNMLFDNDYNLTGIIDWSSAQAAPLEQLSVCPEFVTFPGLSAEENQPIVDLKKLVVESIMKMESNQEWRPPMDNPGANMVLKANMTRLSTYMASKSAEITHRHYMASSRKSLFGGKAVAKLIYGKSVTWEQLTEVYGTMPLS
;
A
#
# COMPACT_ATOMS: atom_id res chain seq x y z
N MET A 1 18.32 -22.04 12.91
CA MET A 1 17.38 -21.06 12.34
C MET A 1 18.13 -20.40 11.20
N GLU A 2 17.54 -20.33 10.01
CA GLU A 2 18.15 -19.65 8.86
C GLU A 2 18.21 -18.15 9.17
N LYS A 3 19.33 -17.48 8.86
CA LYS A 3 19.48 -16.05 9.14
C LYS A 3 18.72 -15.24 8.10
N PRO A 4 18.13 -14.10 8.47
CA PRO A 4 17.49 -13.20 7.52
C PRO A 4 18.32 -12.89 6.27
N SER A 5 19.63 -12.72 6.46
CA SER A 5 20.58 -12.28 5.44
C SER A 5 21.24 -13.39 4.62
N ASP A 6 20.92 -14.67 4.85
CA ASP A 6 21.58 -15.81 4.17
C ASP A 6 21.40 -15.77 2.63
N HIS A 7 20.38 -15.06 2.13
CA HIS A 7 20.11 -14.89 0.70
C HIS A 7 20.36 -13.46 0.18
N TRP A 8 20.88 -12.56 1.02
CA TRP A 8 21.06 -11.16 0.65
C TRP A 8 22.38 -10.95 -0.08
N GLN A 9 22.29 -10.41 -1.29
CA GLN A 9 23.43 -10.29 -2.21
C GLN A 9 24.22 -8.98 -2.03
N GLY A 10 23.72 -8.02 -1.24
CA GLY A 10 24.38 -6.73 -1.04
C GLY A 10 24.64 -6.01 -2.36
N PHE A 11 25.86 -5.48 -2.51
CA PHE A 11 26.28 -4.74 -3.71
C PHE A 11 26.24 -5.58 -5.00
N ALA A 12 26.34 -6.91 -4.92
CA ALA A 12 26.26 -7.75 -6.12
C ALA A 12 24.87 -7.71 -6.79
N SER A 13 23.82 -7.34 -6.05
CA SER A 13 22.48 -7.13 -6.60
C SER A 13 22.29 -5.78 -7.32
N LEU A 14 23.29 -4.90 -7.27
CA LEU A 14 23.19 -3.52 -7.75
C LEU A 14 24.06 -3.29 -8.97
N ALA A 15 23.52 -2.59 -9.97
CA ALA A 15 24.30 -2.12 -11.09
C ALA A 15 25.38 -1.12 -10.60
N PRO A 16 26.68 -1.38 -10.88
CA PRO A 16 27.76 -0.47 -10.49
C PRO A 16 27.53 0.93 -11.03
N GLY A 17 27.72 1.95 -10.18
CA GLY A 17 27.55 3.35 -10.55
C GLY A 17 26.09 3.85 -10.65
N SER A 18 25.10 2.98 -10.45
CA SER A 18 23.70 3.40 -10.31
C SER A 18 23.52 4.34 -9.12
N ASP A 19 22.49 5.19 -9.16
CA ASP A 19 22.24 6.13 -8.05
C ASP A 19 21.95 5.39 -6.73
N ARG A 20 21.30 4.23 -6.80
CA ARG A 20 21.08 3.37 -5.62
C ARG A 20 22.41 2.86 -5.07
N TYR A 21 23.30 2.37 -5.94
CA TYR A 21 24.64 1.94 -5.55
C TYR A 21 25.40 3.06 -4.83
N LYS A 22 25.42 4.27 -5.42
CA LYS A 22 26.09 5.44 -4.85
C LYS A 22 25.50 5.83 -3.49
N ARG A 23 24.17 5.87 -3.36
CA ARG A 23 23.50 6.20 -2.09
C ARG A 23 23.82 5.19 -0.98
N ILE A 24 23.82 3.90 -1.29
CA ILE A 24 24.16 2.87 -0.30
C ILE A 24 25.64 2.93 0.05
N GLN A 25 26.51 3.22 -0.91
CA GLN A 25 27.93 3.41 -0.64
C GLN A 25 28.18 4.55 0.35
N LEU A 26 27.40 5.65 0.31
CA LEU A 26 27.51 6.74 1.28
C LEU A 26 27.20 6.32 2.72
N LEU A 27 26.43 5.24 2.94
CA LEU A 27 26.19 4.73 4.28
C LEU A 27 27.44 4.17 4.94
N SER A 28 28.53 3.91 4.21
CA SER A 28 29.78 3.46 4.82
C SER A 28 30.39 4.50 5.78
N SER A 29 29.99 5.77 5.70
CA SER A 29 30.40 6.82 6.65
C SER A 29 29.49 6.91 7.89
N ALA A 30 28.37 6.18 7.91
CA ALA A 30 27.44 6.19 9.04
C ALA A 30 28.06 5.56 10.29
N ASN A 31 27.66 6.04 11.47
CA ASN A 31 28.16 5.51 12.74
C ASN A 31 27.44 4.22 13.15
N PHE A 32 27.79 3.11 12.53
CA PHE A 32 27.19 1.80 12.84
C PHE A 32 27.46 1.32 14.27
N GLU A 33 28.51 1.81 14.94
CA GLU A 33 28.71 1.53 16.37
C GLU A 33 27.57 2.12 17.22
N TYR A 34 27.18 3.36 16.91
CA TYR A 34 26.01 3.98 17.55
C TYR A 34 24.73 3.20 17.22
N LEU A 35 24.52 2.79 15.96
CA LEU A 35 23.33 2.01 15.58
C LEU A 35 23.24 0.69 16.35
N LYS A 36 24.35 -0.04 16.48
CA LYS A 36 24.43 -1.28 17.27
C LYS A 36 24.13 -1.05 18.75
N ALA A 37 24.67 0.03 19.33
CA ALA A 37 24.40 0.39 20.72
C ALA A 37 22.91 0.68 20.94
N ARG A 38 22.26 1.42 20.02
CA ARG A 38 20.81 1.64 20.02
C ARG A 38 20.02 0.33 19.91
N GLY A 39 20.47 -0.60 19.06
CA GLY A 39 19.86 -1.94 18.94
C GLY A 39 19.87 -2.69 20.28
N ILE A 40 21.01 -2.69 20.99
CA ILE A 40 21.13 -3.32 22.32
C ILE A 40 20.25 -2.62 23.37
N GLU A 41 20.22 -1.29 23.38
CA GLU A 41 19.38 -0.52 24.30
C GLU A 41 17.89 -0.82 24.09
N SER A 42 17.45 -0.86 22.83
CA SER A 42 16.09 -1.24 22.48
C SER A 42 15.78 -2.69 22.86
N ARG A 43 16.70 -3.65 22.64
CA ARG A 43 16.54 -5.05 23.10
C ARG A 43 16.33 -5.12 24.63
N LYS A 44 17.11 -4.36 25.41
CA LYS A 44 16.97 -4.31 26.88
C LYS A 44 15.61 -3.76 27.31
N LYS A 45 15.07 -2.78 26.58
CA LYS A 45 13.73 -2.22 26.84
C LYS A 45 12.61 -3.25 26.60
N HIS A 46 12.73 -4.05 25.54
CA HIS A 46 11.71 -5.04 25.16
C HIS A 46 11.84 -6.38 25.89
N GLN A 47 13.02 -6.70 26.45
CA GLN A 47 13.27 -7.94 27.17
C GLN A 47 13.95 -7.66 28.53
N PRO A 48 13.16 -7.33 29.57
CA PRO A 48 13.67 -7.18 30.93
C PRO A 48 14.29 -8.50 31.40
N GLY A 49 15.61 -8.54 31.62
CA GLY A 49 16.37 -9.75 31.93
C GLY A 49 17.35 -10.20 30.83
N LEU A 50 17.49 -9.43 29.74
CA LEU A 50 18.53 -9.67 28.75
C LEU A 50 19.93 -9.68 29.41
N PRO A 51 20.78 -10.70 29.14
CA PRO A 51 22.14 -10.74 29.66
C PRO A 51 22.94 -9.48 29.32
N SER A 52 23.76 -9.01 30.25
CA SER A 52 24.51 -7.76 30.11
C SER A 52 25.59 -7.80 29.03
N ASP A 53 26.00 -9.01 28.62
CA ASP A 53 27.03 -9.30 27.63
C ASP A 53 26.49 -9.52 26.21
N VAL A 54 25.18 -9.36 25.96
CA VAL A 54 24.62 -9.44 24.61
C VAL A 54 25.25 -8.40 23.70
N LYS A 55 25.85 -8.88 22.60
CA LYS A 55 26.47 -8.07 21.56
C LYS A 55 25.55 -7.98 20.35
N CYS A 56 25.67 -6.90 19.60
CA CYS A 56 25.01 -6.71 18.32
C CYS A 56 26.09 -6.59 17.22
N SER A 57 25.85 -7.18 16.06
CA SER A 57 26.65 -7.01 14.85
C SER A 57 25.75 -6.66 13.67
N VAL A 58 26.35 -5.97 12.68
CA VAL A 58 25.71 -5.62 11.42
C VAL A 58 26.69 -5.94 10.30
N ASN A 59 26.25 -6.71 9.30
CA ASN A 59 27.06 -7.06 8.14
C ASN A 59 26.81 -6.08 6.99
N LEU A 60 27.77 -5.20 6.71
CA LEU A 60 27.64 -4.15 5.70
C LEU A 60 27.77 -4.67 4.26
N THR A 61 28.20 -5.91 4.06
CA THR A 61 28.31 -6.52 2.72
C THR A 61 27.10 -7.37 2.37
N HIS A 62 26.29 -7.77 3.36
CA HIS A 62 25.08 -8.58 3.19
C HIS A 62 23.86 -7.76 3.57
N PHE A 63 23.27 -7.10 2.58
CA PHE A 63 22.06 -6.30 2.72
C PHE A 63 21.13 -6.54 1.55
N THR A 64 19.86 -6.18 1.72
CA THR A 64 18.91 -6.04 0.60
C THR A 64 18.47 -4.58 0.48
N SER A 65 17.94 -4.19 -0.67
CA SER A 65 17.49 -2.82 -0.89
C SER A 65 16.29 -2.76 -1.83
N GLY A 66 15.35 -1.89 -1.48
CA GLY A 66 14.19 -1.55 -2.29
C GLY A 66 14.39 -0.23 -3.04
N PHE A 67 13.28 0.39 -3.45
CA PHE A 67 13.31 1.69 -4.11
C PHE A 67 13.69 2.82 -3.13
N ASN A 68 13.12 2.79 -1.92
CA ASN A 68 13.24 3.85 -0.92
C ASN A 68 14.18 3.53 0.24
N ASN A 69 14.55 2.26 0.43
CA ASN A 69 15.22 1.82 1.66
C ASN A 69 16.34 0.81 1.36
N VAL A 70 17.37 0.84 2.19
CA VAL A 70 18.31 -0.28 2.37
C VAL A 70 18.03 -0.96 3.71
N VAL A 71 18.25 -2.27 3.74
CA VAL A 71 17.83 -3.15 4.82
C VAL A 71 19.03 -3.98 5.27
N PHE A 72 19.42 -3.82 6.52
CA PHE A 72 20.50 -4.56 7.16
C PHE A 72 19.97 -5.51 8.24
N GLU A 73 20.72 -6.57 8.53
CA GLU A 73 20.46 -7.49 9.62
C GLU A 73 21.19 -6.97 10.87
N LEU A 74 20.45 -6.86 11.97
CA LEU A 74 20.98 -6.69 13.31
C LEU A 74 21.04 -8.07 13.97
N ALA A 75 22.22 -8.68 13.99
CA ALA A 75 22.44 -9.98 14.60
C ALA A 75 22.87 -9.82 16.05
N PHE A 76 22.11 -10.40 16.98
CA PHE A 76 22.45 -10.43 18.39
C PHE A 76 23.18 -11.73 18.75
N SER A 77 24.07 -11.69 19.74
CA SER A 77 24.90 -12.84 20.14
C SER A 77 24.12 -14.01 20.75
N ASP A 78 22.83 -13.82 21.03
CA ASP A 78 21.88 -14.82 21.53
C ASP A 78 21.06 -15.50 20.42
N ASN A 79 21.46 -15.34 19.15
CA ASN A 79 20.77 -15.84 17.95
C ASN A 79 19.38 -15.23 17.71
N VAL A 80 19.13 -14.03 18.24
CA VAL A 80 18.01 -13.19 17.83
C VAL A 80 18.45 -12.30 16.67
N TYR A 81 17.57 -12.09 15.70
CA TYR A 81 17.83 -11.23 14.54
C TYR A 81 16.72 -10.21 14.37
N TRP A 82 17.11 -8.95 14.21
CA TRP A 82 16.21 -7.85 13.83
C TRP A 82 16.62 -7.28 12.47
N ILE A 83 15.75 -6.44 11.93
CA ILE A 83 15.96 -5.71 10.70
C ILE A 83 16.20 -4.23 11.02
N ALA A 84 17.28 -3.66 10.49
CA ALA A 84 17.50 -2.22 10.42
C ALA A 84 17.14 -1.72 9.02
N ARG A 85 16.02 -1.02 8.90
CA ARG A 85 15.61 -0.35 7.66
C ARG A 85 16.06 1.11 7.68
N ILE A 86 16.81 1.52 6.67
CA ILE A 86 17.35 2.87 6.54
C ILE A 86 16.80 3.49 5.25
N PRO A 87 15.96 4.54 5.34
CA PRO A 87 15.53 5.33 4.20
C PRO A 87 16.70 5.96 3.43
N HIS A 88 16.58 5.98 2.10
CA HIS A 88 17.53 6.65 1.22
C HIS A 88 17.40 8.19 1.25
N GLN A 89 16.22 8.71 1.62
CA GLN A 89 15.91 10.14 1.68
C GLN A 89 15.46 10.50 3.10
N CYS A 90 16.02 11.57 3.68
CA CYS A 90 15.65 12.02 5.02
C CYS A 90 16.10 13.45 5.35
N GLN A 91 16.10 14.34 4.36
CA GLN A 91 16.61 15.69 4.60
C GLN A 91 15.48 16.69 4.86
N THR A 92 14.25 16.34 4.54
CA THR A 92 13.11 17.26 4.63
C THR A 92 12.17 16.90 5.76
N GLU A 93 11.43 17.90 6.27
CA GLU A 93 10.33 17.65 7.21
C GLU A 93 9.24 16.74 6.62
N SER A 94 9.09 16.74 5.29
CA SER A 94 8.18 15.83 4.59
C SER A 94 8.62 14.36 4.70
N ASP A 95 9.93 14.09 4.64
CA ASP A 95 10.48 12.75 4.81
C ASP A 95 10.27 12.26 6.25
N LYS A 96 10.55 13.12 7.24
CA LYS A 96 10.32 12.82 8.67
C LYS A 96 8.86 12.51 8.93
N THR A 97 7.97 13.36 8.41
CA THR A 97 6.51 13.18 8.50
C THR A 97 6.08 11.87 7.85
N SER A 98 6.70 11.52 6.73
CA SER A 98 6.35 10.29 6.01
C SER A 98 6.72 9.03 6.77
N LEU A 99 7.91 9.01 7.36
CA LEU A 99 8.36 7.87 8.15
C LEU A 99 7.54 7.71 9.44
N ALA A 100 7.28 8.79 10.18
CA ALA A 100 6.44 8.71 11.38
C ALA A 100 4.98 8.35 11.05
N SER A 101 4.46 8.73 9.88
CA SER A 101 3.15 8.29 9.41
C SER A 101 3.09 6.78 9.11
N GLU A 102 4.13 6.24 8.48
CA GLU A 102 4.26 4.81 8.25
C GLU A 102 4.30 4.03 9.58
N ILE A 103 5.11 4.49 10.55
CA ILE A 103 5.23 3.86 11.86
C ILE A 103 3.90 3.92 12.63
N ALA A 104 3.21 5.07 12.61
CA ALA A 104 1.88 5.20 13.21
C ALA A 104 0.88 4.20 12.61
N THR A 105 0.96 3.98 11.29
CA THR A 105 0.13 2.99 10.60
C THR A 105 0.45 1.57 11.03
N MET A 106 1.73 1.19 11.08
CA MET A 106 2.14 -0.15 11.51
C MET A 106 1.72 -0.44 12.95
N LYS A 107 1.88 0.53 13.87
CA LYS A 107 1.41 0.39 15.26
C LYS A 107 -0.11 0.20 15.32
N MET A 108 -0.87 1.02 14.59
CA MET A 108 -2.34 0.90 14.52
C MET A 108 -2.78 -0.49 14.05
N ILE A 109 -2.11 -1.07 13.05
CA ILE A 109 -2.41 -2.41 12.56
C ILE A 109 -2.07 -3.47 13.61
N GLN A 110 -0.90 -3.38 14.26
CA GLN A 110 -0.48 -4.32 15.32
C GLN A 110 -1.41 -4.31 16.53
N GLU A 111 -1.87 -3.14 16.95
CA GLU A 111 -2.71 -2.99 18.16
C GLU A 111 -4.15 -3.47 17.95
N HIS A 112 -4.64 -3.43 16.71
CA HIS A 112 -6.07 -3.63 16.42
C HIS A 112 -6.38 -4.79 15.48
N THR A 113 -5.38 -5.49 14.95
CA THR A 113 -5.57 -6.58 13.99
C THR A 113 -4.60 -7.72 14.22
N THR A 114 -4.86 -8.85 13.56
CA THR A 114 -3.94 -9.99 13.44
C THR A 114 -3.30 -10.05 12.05
N VAL A 115 -3.33 -8.96 11.29
CA VAL A 115 -2.69 -8.90 9.97
C VAL A 115 -1.19 -9.06 10.19
N PRO A 116 -0.53 -10.04 9.53
CA PRO A 116 0.88 -10.29 9.78
C PRO A 116 1.70 -9.13 9.20
N ILE A 117 2.30 -8.32 10.06
CA ILE A 117 3.19 -7.21 9.68
C ILE A 117 4.40 -7.18 10.64
N PRO A 118 5.55 -6.64 10.22
CA PRO A 118 6.73 -6.61 11.09
C PRO A 118 6.49 -5.77 12.35
N GLN A 119 6.75 -6.31 13.55
CA GLN A 119 6.77 -5.51 14.77
C GLN A 119 7.83 -4.40 14.71
N VAL A 120 7.49 -3.16 15.09
CA VAL A 120 8.48 -2.07 15.21
C VAL A 120 9.04 -2.04 16.63
N PHE A 121 10.36 -2.14 16.77
CA PHE A 121 11.06 -2.14 18.07
C PHE A 121 11.62 -0.77 18.45
N ASP A 122 12.24 -0.05 17.52
CA ASP A 122 12.74 1.31 17.76
C ASP A 122 12.81 2.05 16.44
N PHE A 123 12.85 3.37 16.48
CA PHE A 123 13.05 4.16 15.28
C PHE A 123 13.59 5.54 15.59
N GLN A 124 14.19 6.15 14.57
CA GLN A 124 14.56 7.55 14.56
C GLN A 124 14.17 8.13 13.21
N THR A 125 13.43 9.23 13.22
CA THR A 125 12.97 9.90 12.00
C THR A 125 13.90 11.00 11.51
N SER A 126 14.77 11.55 12.37
CA SER A 126 15.74 12.58 12.01
C SER A 126 17.12 12.00 11.70
N ALA A 127 17.82 12.61 10.74
CA ALA A 127 19.24 12.38 10.50
C ALA A 127 20.15 13.13 11.49
N ASP A 128 19.60 14.04 12.31
CA ASP A 128 20.33 14.90 13.27
C ASP A 128 20.72 14.15 14.55
N GLN A 129 21.25 12.94 14.41
CA GLN A 129 21.68 12.06 15.50
C GLN A 129 23.03 11.44 15.13
N PRO A 130 23.81 10.90 16.10
CA PRO A 130 25.15 10.41 15.82
C PRO A 130 25.25 9.33 14.74
N PHE A 131 24.17 8.58 14.46
CA PHE A 131 24.13 7.64 13.33
C PHE A 131 24.27 8.34 11.96
N GLY A 132 23.71 9.55 11.83
CA GLY A 132 23.70 10.35 10.60
C GLY A 132 22.53 10.06 9.65
N TYR A 133 21.64 9.14 10.00
CA TYR A 133 20.52 8.71 9.17
C TYR A 133 19.30 8.36 10.04
N PRO A 134 18.07 8.41 9.50
CA PRO A 134 16.93 7.77 10.14
C PRO A 134 17.09 6.25 10.12
N TYR A 135 16.37 5.57 11.00
CA TYR A 135 16.28 4.12 10.98
C TYR A 135 14.96 3.63 11.57
N VAL A 136 14.58 2.41 11.20
CA VAL A 136 13.53 1.63 11.85
C VAL A 136 14.11 0.26 12.18
N PHE A 137 14.11 -0.10 13.46
CA PHE A 137 14.36 -1.46 13.92
C PHE A 137 13.04 -2.20 13.97
N MET A 138 12.96 -3.33 13.28
CA MET A 138 11.74 -4.11 13.19
C MET A 138 12.01 -5.60 13.12
N GLU A 139 10.96 -6.38 13.35
CA GLU A 139 10.95 -7.84 13.23
C GLU A 139 11.33 -8.29 11.82
N TYR A 140 12.07 -9.38 11.75
CA TYR A 140 12.20 -10.11 10.50
C TYR A 140 11.03 -11.08 10.35
N LEU A 141 10.25 -10.90 9.29
CA LEU A 141 9.24 -11.88 8.91
C LEU A 141 9.83 -12.89 7.94
N GLY A 142 9.72 -14.18 8.28
CA GLY A 142 10.09 -15.27 7.39
C GLY A 142 9.16 -15.36 6.18
N GLY A 143 9.62 -16.04 5.13
CA GLY A 143 8.87 -16.23 3.88
C GLY A 143 9.49 -15.47 2.71
N ARG A 144 8.90 -15.64 1.54
CA ARG A 144 9.37 -15.06 0.27
C ARG A 144 8.22 -14.44 -0.50
N THR A 145 8.55 -13.45 -1.31
CA THR A 145 7.63 -12.95 -2.33
C THR A 145 7.48 -14.00 -3.43
N LEU A 146 6.33 -13.99 -4.10
CA LEU A 146 6.05 -14.92 -5.20
C LEU A 146 6.21 -14.21 -6.54
N PRO A 147 6.84 -14.82 -7.57
CA PRO A 147 6.98 -14.19 -8.86
C PRO A 147 5.66 -14.20 -9.65
N ASN A 148 5.45 -13.24 -10.56
CA ASN A 148 4.41 -13.30 -11.59
C ASN A 148 2.94 -13.34 -11.10
N GLY A 149 2.64 -12.78 -9.93
CA GLY A 149 1.28 -12.65 -9.40
C GLY A 149 0.74 -13.92 -8.71
N LEU A 150 -0.12 -13.72 -7.71
CA LEU A 150 -0.55 -14.77 -6.79
C LEU A 150 -1.25 -15.94 -7.50
N ALA A 151 -2.23 -15.63 -8.36
CA ALA A 151 -3.05 -16.66 -9.01
C ALA A 151 -2.25 -17.63 -9.89
N ARG A 152 -1.09 -17.20 -10.40
CA ARG A 152 -0.20 -17.99 -11.27
C ARG A 152 0.90 -18.69 -10.49
N ALA A 153 1.46 -18.01 -9.49
CA ALA A 153 2.54 -18.55 -8.68
C ALA A 153 2.07 -19.65 -7.72
N ILE A 154 0.81 -19.59 -7.31
CA ILE A 154 0.24 -20.48 -6.30
C ILE A 154 -0.49 -21.62 -7.02
N PRO A 155 -0.18 -22.90 -6.71
CA PRO A 155 -0.92 -24.04 -7.22
C PRO A 155 -2.39 -23.98 -6.84
N SER A 156 -3.27 -24.40 -7.75
CA SER A 156 -4.73 -24.27 -7.59
C SER A 156 -5.27 -24.92 -6.32
N GLN A 157 -4.67 -26.01 -5.83
CA GLN A 157 -5.09 -26.64 -4.56
C GLN A 157 -4.97 -25.71 -3.35
N HIS A 158 -4.10 -24.69 -3.40
CA HIS A 158 -3.90 -23.73 -2.31
C HIS A 158 -4.71 -22.43 -2.49
N HIS A 159 -5.40 -22.22 -3.62
CA HIS A 159 -6.15 -20.98 -3.87
C HIS A 159 -7.21 -20.72 -2.81
N ASN A 160 -7.97 -21.73 -2.37
CA ASN A 160 -8.95 -21.58 -1.29
C ASN A 160 -8.33 -21.17 0.05
N LYS A 161 -7.11 -21.63 0.34
CA LYS A 161 -6.38 -21.27 1.56
C LYS A 161 -5.95 -19.80 1.48
N VAL A 162 -5.26 -19.43 0.41
CA VAL A 162 -4.74 -18.07 0.24
C VAL A 162 -5.86 -17.05 0.07
N ALA A 163 -6.94 -17.39 -0.63
CA ALA A 163 -8.10 -16.54 -0.75
C ALA A 163 -8.71 -16.17 0.61
N ARG A 164 -8.80 -17.14 1.54
CA ARG A 164 -9.26 -16.88 2.92
C ARG A 164 -8.28 -16.00 3.71
N GLN A 165 -6.97 -16.17 3.51
CA GLN A 165 -5.95 -15.32 4.16
C GLN A 165 -6.02 -13.88 3.65
N LEU A 166 -6.13 -13.67 2.34
CA LEU A 166 -6.32 -12.34 1.75
C LEU A 166 -7.65 -11.72 2.20
N ALA A 167 -8.73 -12.49 2.20
CA ALA A 167 -10.02 -12.03 2.70
C ALA A 167 -9.95 -11.57 4.16
N ASN A 168 -9.21 -12.29 5.00
CA ASN A 168 -8.97 -11.90 6.39
C ASN A 168 -8.21 -10.58 6.51
N VAL A 169 -7.25 -10.32 5.63
CA VAL A 169 -6.55 -9.02 5.56
C VAL A 169 -7.53 -7.92 5.17
N PHE A 170 -8.28 -8.07 4.08
CA PHE A 170 -9.26 -7.08 3.63
C PHE A 170 -10.35 -6.83 4.69
N ALA A 171 -10.86 -7.88 5.33
CA ALA A 171 -11.85 -7.79 6.39
C ALA A 171 -11.33 -6.98 7.59
N GLN A 172 -10.08 -7.17 7.98
CA GLN A 172 -9.51 -6.42 9.11
C GLN A 172 -9.19 -4.97 8.73
N LEU A 173 -8.60 -4.74 7.55
CA LEU A 173 -8.30 -3.38 7.08
C LEU A 173 -9.55 -2.54 6.84
N GLN A 174 -10.65 -3.14 6.33
CA GLN A 174 -11.91 -2.41 6.16
C GLN A 174 -12.53 -1.95 7.49
N ASN A 175 -12.11 -2.55 8.61
CA ASN A 175 -12.62 -2.26 9.94
C ASN A 175 -11.80 -1.25 10.73
N LEU A 176 -10.55 -1.02 10.31
CA LEU A 176 -9.75 0.10 10.78
C LEU A 176 -10.18 1.34 10.01
N THR A 177 -11.17 2.07 10.54
CA THR A 177 -11.76 3.20 9.84
C THR A 177 -11.46 4.54 10.48
N PHE A 178 -11.52 5.60 9.68
CA PHE A 178 -11.23 6.98 10.06
C PHE A 178 -12.29 7.94 9.55
N SER A 179 -12.38 9.10 10.19
CA SER A 179 -13.40 10.11 9.88
C SER A 179 -13.11 10.91 8.61
N ARG A 180 -11.83 11.02 8.23
CA ARG A 180 -11.36 11.79 7.05
C ARG A 180 -10.36 10.97 6.24
N ILE A 181 -10.17 11.35 4.98
CA ILE A 181 -9.17 10.77 4.09
C ILE A 181 -7.83 11.48 4.29
N GLY A 182 -6.76 10.72 4.49
CA GLY A 182 -5.42 11.24 4.68
C GLY A 182 -4.51 10.28 5.43
N ARG A 183 -3.28 10.71 5.67
CA ARG A 183 -2.26 9.87 6.30
C ARG A 183 -2.45 9.85 7.82
N LEU A 184 -2.05 8.75 8.46
CA LEU A 184 -2.13 8.62 9.91
C LEU A 184 -0.94 9.33 10.56
N TRP A 185 -1.16 9.96 11.71
CA TRP A 185 -0.13 10.60 12.53
C TRP A 185 -0.42 10.42 14.00
N CYS A 186 0.58 9.97 14.77
CA CYS A 186 0.48 9.75 16.21
C CYS A 186 1.58 10.52 16.97
N GLY A 187 1.98 11.69 16.49
CA GLY A 187 3.12 12.43 17.04
C GLY A 187 4.47 11.89 16.58
N GLU A 188 5.56 12.59 16.93
CA GLU A 188 6.92 12.26 16.50
C GLU A 188 7.39 10.88 17.01
N ASN A 189 6.93 10.48 18.19
CA ASN A 189 7.24 9.18 18.81
C ASN A 189 6.18 8.10 18.54
N ALA A 190 5.17 8.41 17.72
CA ALA A 190 4.04 7.54 17.41
C ALA A 190 3.36 6.95 18.66
N ASP A 191 3.11 7.81 19.66
CA ASP A 191 2.55 7.49 20.98
C ASP A 191 1.35 8.36 21.37
N GLN A 192 0.97 9.32 20.51
CA GLN A 192 -0.21 10.17 20.69
C GLN A 192 -1.45 9.55 20.05
N PRO A 193 -2.67 9.98 20.42
CA PRO A 193 -3.88 9.59 19.71
C PRO A 193 -3.79 9.90 18.21
N VAL A 194 -4.35 8.99 17.41
CA VAL A 194 -4.30 9.09 15.94
C VAL A 194 -4.99 10.36 15.44
N LYS A 195 -4.34 11.02 14.49
CA LYS A 195 -4.86 12.15 13.72
C LYS A 195 -4.69 11.86 12.24
N ILE A 196 -5.59 12.40 11.43
CA ILE A 196 -5.47 12.37 9.97
C ILE A 196 -4.80 13.66 9.52
N ILE A 197 -3.68 13.53 8.79
CA ILE A 197 -2.88 14.63 8.25
C ILE A 197 -2.92 14.66 6.71
N PRO A 198 -2.55 15.78 6.07
CA PRO A 198 -2.58 15.91 4.62
C PRO A 198 -1.69 14.90 3.87
N MET A 199 -2.07 14.61 2.63
CA MET A 199 -1.35 13.83 1.63
C MET A 199 -0.65 14.80 0.67
N ALA A 200 0.62 15.14 0.91
CA ALA A 200 1.34 16.14 0.13
C ALA A 200 1.40 15.85 -1.39
N TRP A 201 1.29 14.58 -1.78
CA TRP A 201 1.30 14.14 -3.18
C TRP A 201 -0.04 14.35 -3.91
N HIS A 202 -1.14 14.56 -3.20
CA HIS A 202 -2.48 14.63 -3.77
C HIS A 202 -2.79 16.04 -4.28
N ALA A 203 -3.51 16.15 -5.41
CA ALA A 203 -3.89 17.44 -6.02
C ALA A 203 -4.65 18.39 -5.06
N THR A 204 -5.30 17.83 -4.04
CA THR A 204 -5.82 18.58 -2.88
C THR A 204 -5.33 17.87 -1.63
N PRO A 205 -4.26 18.36 -0.97
CA PRO A 205 -3.58 17.58 0.08
C PRO A 205 -4.47 17.16 1.25
N GLY A 206 -5.57 17.88 1.50
CA GLY A 206 -6.54 17.50 2.53
C GLY A 206 -6.08 17.83 3.96
N PRO A 207 -6.53 17.08 5.00
CA PRO A 207 -7.37 15.89 4.90
C PRO A 207 -8.69 16.16 4.18
N LEU A 208 -9.23 15.15 3.48
CA LEU A 208 -10.44 15.29 2.66
C LEU A 208 -11.68 14.72 3.35
N GLU A 209 -12.84 15.27 3.04
CA GLU A 209 -14.13 14.90 3.63
C GLU A 209 -14.87 13.84 2.81
N THR A 210 -14.57 13.74 1.52
CA THR A 210 -15.34 12.90 0.61
C THR A 210 -14.49 12.09 -0.37
N SER A 211 -14.98 10.90 -0.74
CA SER A 211 -14.38 10.12 -1.83
C SER A 211 -14.45 10.86 -3.17
N LEU A 212 -15.48 11.68 -3.38
CA LEU A 212 -15.60 12.51 -4.57
C LEU A 212 -14.45 13.52 -4.68
N GLU A 213 -14.12 14.26 -3.63
CA GLU A 213 -12.97 15.19 -3.62
C GLU A 213 -11.66 14.46 -3.92
N TYR A 214 -11.49 13.27 -3.32
CA TYR A 214 -10.30 12.44 -3.52
C TYR A 214 -10.13 12.03 -4.99
N PHE A 215 -11.15 11.42 -5.60
CA PHE A 215 -11.02 10.98 -6.99
C PHE A 215 -11.08 12.11 -8.01
N TYR A 216 -11.98 13.09 -7.82
CA TYR A 216 -12.19 14.17 -8.78
C TYR A 216 -10.98 15.09 -8.90
N ASN A 217 -10.46 15.59 -7.77
CA ASN A 217 -9.37 16.56 -7.80
C ASN A 217 -8.09 15.93 -8.37
N GLN A 218 -7.77 14.70 -7.97
CA GLN A 218 -6.62 13.97 -8.50
C GLN A 218 -6.77 13.70 -10.00
N LYS A 219 -7.95 13.24 -10.46
CA LYS A 219 -8.14 12.95 -11.88
C LYS A 219 -8.13 14.21 -12.74
N GLN A 220 -8.64 15.33 -12.23
CA GLN A 220 -8.57 16.61 -12.93
C GLN A 220 -7.12 17.07 -13.13
N ASP A 221 -6.26 16.92 -12.11
CA ASP A 221 -4.84 17.25 -12.23
C ASP A 221 -4.12 16.36 -13.25
N GLU A 222 -4.29 15.04 -13.15
CA GLU A 222 -3.72 14.08 -14.10
C GLU A 222 -4.22 14.28 -15.53
N ASN A 223 -5.49 14.65 -15.69
CA ASN A 223 -6.05 14.97 -16.99
C ASN A 223 -5.44 16.25 -17.57
N ARG A 224 -5.20 17.30 -16.75
CA ARG A 224 -4.50 18.51 -17.22
C ARG A 224 -3.09 18.19 -17.68
N GLU A 225 -2.37 17.35 -16.94
CA GLU A 225 -1.04 16.89 -17.34
C GLU A 225 -1.08 16.09 -18.66
N ALA A 226 -2.05 15.18 -18.80
CA ALA A 226 -2.26 14.42 -20.03
C ALA A 226 -2.55 15.32 -21.24
N ILE A 227 -3.41 16.32 -21.09
CA ILE A 227 -3.69 17.30 -22.14
C ILE A 227 -2.47 18.17 -22.45
N SER A 228 -1.69 18.55 -21.44
CA SER A 228 -0.46 19.32 -21.65
C SER A 228 0.61 18.54 -22.43
N MET A 229 0.67 17.22 -22.28
CA MET A 229 1.57 16.36 -23.05
C MET A 229 1.07 16.11 -24.48
N HIS A 230 -0.24 16.20 -24.69
CA HIS A 230 -0.92 15.92 -25.96
C HIS A 230 -1.91 17.03 -26.36
N PRO A 231 -1.45 18.30 -26.46
CA PRO A 231 -2.31 19.40 -26.89
C PRO A 231 -2.69 19.10 -28.34
N ASP A 232 -3.98 19.02 -28.64
CA ASP A 232 -4.52 18.75 -29.99
C ASP A 232 -4.73 17.31 -30.41
N ASP A 233 -4.51 16.32 -29.53
CA ASP A 233 -4.96 14.96 -29.83
C ASP A 233 -6.41 14.71 -29.32
N PRO A 234 -7.40 14.55 -30.22
CA PRO A 234 -8.79 14.31 -29.84
C PRO A 234 -8.98 12.98 -29.11
N ASN A 235 -8.10 11.98 -29.31
CA ASN A 235 -8.15 10.73 -28.57
C ASN A 235 -7.80 10.94 -27.10
N TRP A 236 -6.78 11.75 -26.81
CA TRP A 236 -6.39 12.03 -25.43
C TRP A 236 -7.45 12.86 -24.70
N ARG A 237 -8.04 13.86 -25.38
CA ARG A 237 -9.20 14.59 -24.85
C ARG A 237 -10.39 13.68 -24.55
N THR A 238 -10.70 12.77 -25.46
CA THR A 238 -11.76 11.77 -25.30
C THR A 238 -11.48 10.87 -24.10
N ALA A 239 -10.24 10.42 -23.94
CA ALA A 239 -9.85 9.61 -22.79
C ALA A 239 -10.01 10.36 -21.46
N CYS A 240 -9.60 11.62 -21.39
CA CYS A 240 -9.80 12.44 -20.20
C CYS A 240 -11.28 12.63 -19.87
N TRP A 241 -12.15 12.85 -20.87
CA TRP A 241 -13.60 12.92 -20.68
C TRP A 241 -14.18 11.61 -20.18
N VAL A 242 -13.82 10.47 -20.78
CA VAL A 242 -14.28 9.16 -20.33
C VAL A 242 -13.85 8.88 -18.89
N LEU A 243 -12.59 9.19 -18.53
CA LEU A 243 -12.09 9.00 -17.17
C LEU A 243 -12.80 9.94 -16.17
N LYS A 244 -13.10 11.18 -16.57
CA LYS A 244 -13.90 12.12 -15.76
C LYS A 244 -15.33 11.59 -15.55
N THR A 245 -15.97 11.06 -16.60
CA THR A 245 -17.29 10.42 -16.51
C THR A 245 -17.26 9.16 -15.65
N ALA A 246 -16.17 8.40 -15.67
CA ALA A 246 -16.03 7.16 -14.90
C ALA A 246 -16.26 7.35 -13.40
N LEU A 247 -15.96 8.55 -12.87
CA LEU A 247 -16.17 8.89 -11.47
C LEU A 247 -17.61 8.62 -11.02
N THR A 248 -18.62 8.90 -11.85
CA THR A 248 -20.04 8.66 -11.51
C THR A 248 -20.39 7.17 -11.39
N HIS A 249 -19.58 6.30 -11.99
CA HIS A 249 -19.75 4.85 -11.92
C HIS A 249 -18.92 4.22 -10.79
N MET A 250 -17.94 4.94 -10.24
CA MET A 250 -17.01 4.45 -9.23
C MET A 250 -17.48 4.78 -7.81
N ILE A 251 -17.97 6.00 -7.60
CA ILE A 251 -18.30 6.51 -6.26
C ILE A 251 -19.40 5.69 -5.62
N ILE A 252 -19.16 5.27 -4.39
CA ILE A 252 -20.15 4.59 -3.55
C ILE A 252 -20.94 5.66 -2.80
N GLU A 253 -22.15 5.96 -3.27
CA GLU A 253 -22.97 7.08 -2.79
C GLU A 253 -23.19 7.08 -1.27
N ASP A 254 -23.57 5.93 -0.71
CA ASP A 254 -23.83 5.80 0.73
C ASP A 254 -22.55 5.82 1.59
N ARG A 255 -21.37 5.72 0.97
CA ARG A 255 -20.04 5.78 1.60
C ARG A 255 -19.26 7.04 1.27
N VAL A 256 -19.86 8.00 0.56
CA VAL A 256 -19.13 9.17 0.05
C VAL A 256 -18.43 9.98 1.15
N ARG A 257 -18.98 9.99 2.38
CA ARG A 257 -18.41 10.63 3.58
C ARG A 257 -17.82 9.63 4.58
N GLY A 258 -17.37 8.48 4.10
CA GLY A 258 -16.79 7.42 4.91
C GLY A 258 -17.84 6.63 5.72
N PRO A 259 -17.41 5.85 6.73
CA PRO A 259 -16.08 5.90 7.33
C PRO A 259 -15.03 5.33 6.37
N PHE A 260 -13.82 5.89 6.40
CA PHE A 260 -12.77 5.62 5.44
C PHE A 260 -11.83 4.54 5.98
N PRO A 261 -11.75 3.35 5.36
CA PRO A 261 -10.88 2.28 5.83
C PRO A 261 -9.39 2.59 5.64
N LEU A 262 -8.55 1.90 6.39
CA LEU A 262 -7.12 1.86 6.17
C LEU A 262 -6.82 1.11 4.87
N CYS A 263 -6.16 1.78 3.93
CA CYS A 263 -5.76 1.22 2.67
C CYS A 263 -4.24 1.19 2.58
N HIS A 264 -3.67 0.05 2.17
CA HIS A 264 -2.22 -0.08 1.93
C HIS A 264 -1.76 0.70 0.69
N LEU A 265 -2.64 0.82 -0.33
CA LEU A 265 -2.41 1.49 -1.62
C LEU A 265 -1.28 0.93 -2.50
N ASP A 266 -0.60 -0.12 -2.07
CA ASP A 266 0.42 -0.84 -2.84
C ASP A 266 0.42 -2.35 -2.52
N LEU A 267 -0.79 -2.90 -2.35
CA LEU A 267 -0.98 -4.30 -1.92
C LEU A 267 -0.89 -5.26 -3.11
N HIS A 268 0.33 -5.54 -3.56
CA HIS A 268 0.64 -6.49 -4.63
C HIS A 268 1.54 -7.64 -4.12
N PHE A 269 1.74 -8.67 -4.93
CA PHE A 269 2.51 -9.89 -4.58
C PHE A 269 3.94 -9.62 -4.08
N GLY A 270 4.54 -8.47 -4.44
CA GLY A 270 5.88 -8.08 -4.03
C GLY A 270 5.96 -7.55 -2.60
N ASN A 271 4.80 -7.15 -2.05
CA ASN A 271 4.64 -6.70 -0.67
C ASN A 271 3.96 -7.77 0.21
N MET A 272 3.86 -9.02 -0.28
CA MET A 272 3.31 -10.15 0.45
C MET A 272 4.34 -11.28 0.56
N LEU A 273 4.55 -11.78 1.78
CA LEU A 273 5.48 -12.88 2.08
C LEU A 273 4.70 -14.16 2.32
N PHE A 274 5.17 -15.26 1.73
CA PHE A 274 4.61 -16.59 1.89
C PHE A 274 5.68 -17.60 2.31
N ASP A 275 5.32 -18.52 3.20
CA ASP A 275 6.14 -19.69 3.49
C ASP A 275 6.00 -20.78 2.40
N ASN A 276 6.68 -21.92 2.60
CA ASN A 276 6.65 -23.04 1.66
C ASN A 276 5.29 -23.72 1.54
N ASP A 277 4.41 -23.54 2.52
CA ASP A 277 3.04 -24.08 2.55
C ASP A 277 2.01 -23.05 2.06
N TYR A 278 2.46 -21.93 1.49
CA TYR A 278 1.64 -20.81 1.05
C TYR A 278 0.79 -20.19 2.18
N ASN A 279 1.29 -20.18 3.43
CA ASN A 279 0.73 -19.30 4.44
C ASN A 279 1.25 -17.88 4.20
N LEU A 280 0.34 -16.90 4.18
CA LEU A 280 0.71 -15.49 4.25
C LEU A 280 1.38 -15.20 5.60
N THR A 281 2.68 -14.91 5.58
CA THR A 281 3.51 -14.68 6.78
C THR A 281 3.82 -13.21 7.01
N GLY A 282 3.58 -12.33 6.03
CA GLY A 282 3.84 -10.91 6.17
C GLY A 282 3.27 -10.05 5.07
N ILE A 283 2.84 -8.84 5.43
CA ILE A 283 2.59 -7.71 4.54
C ILE A 283 3.55 -6.59 4.91
N ILE A 284 4.31 -6.12 3.93
CA ILE A 284 5.41 -5.16 4.11
C ILE A 284 5.18 -3.90 3.27
N ASP A 285 5.99 -2.88 3.51
CA ASP A 285 5.96 -1.58 2.81
C ASP A 285 4.64 -0.80 2.98
N TRP A 286 4.39 -0.36 4.21
CA TRP A 286 3.22 0.47 4.56
C TRP A 286 3.44 1.97 4.30
N SER A 287 4.47 2.35 3.54
CA SER A 287 4.88 3.74 3.34
C SER A 287 3.83 4.61 2.63
N SER A 288 2.99 3.97 1.79
CA SER A 288 1.89 4.60 1.06
C SER A 288 0.53 4.48 1.77
N ALA A 289 0.48 3.82 2.93
CA ALA A 289 -0.77 3.51 3.58
C ALA A 289 -1.42 4.75 4.21
N GLN A 290 -2.76 4.78 4.17
CA GLN A 290 -3.54 5.92 4.62
C GLN A 290 -5.02 5.56 4.80
N ALA A 291 -5.78 6.42 5.49
CA ALA A 291 -7.24 6.38 5.43
C ALA A 291 -7.69 6.81 4.03
N ALA A 292 -8.44 5.97 3.32
CA ALA A 292 -8.85 6.24 1.95
C ALA A 292 -10.29 5.76 1.67
N PRO A 293 -10.91 6.16 0.54
CA PRO A 293 -12.21 5.64 0.12
C PRO A 293 -12.24 4.10 0.06
N LEU A 294 -13.40 3.48 0.35
CA LEU A 294 -13.56 2.02 0.27
C LEU A 294 -13.26 1.51 -1.15
N GLU A 295 -13.55 2.34 -2.14
CA GLU A 295 -13.19 2.15 -3.55
C GLU A 295 -11.69 1.85 -3.71
N GLN A 296 -10.80 2.53 -2.98
CA GLN A 296 -9.36 2.26 -3.01
C GLN A 296 -8.99 0.94 -2.35
N LEU A 297 -9.68 0.53 -1.28
CA LEU A 297 -9.43 -0.77 -0.67
C LEU A 297 -9.75 -1.93 -1.63
N SER A 298 -10.71 -1.73 -2.55
CA SER A 298 -11.03 -2.72 -3.57
C SER A 298 -9.91 -2.90 -4.62
N VAL A 299 -9.00 -1.92 -4.74
CA VAL A 299 -7.93 -1.93 -5.74
C VAL A 299 -6.76 -2.81 -5.28
N CYS A 300 -6.76 -4.05 -5.72
CA CYS A 300 -5.63 -4.98 -5.61
C CYS A 300 -5.18 -5.50 -7.00
N PRO A 301 -3.91 -5.27 -7.41
CA PRO A 301 -3.38 -5.74 -8.70
C PRO A 301 -3.53 -7.25 -8.93
N GLU A 302 -3.54 -8.05 -7.87
CA GLU A 302 -3.68 -9.51 -7.93
C GLU A 302 -5.03 -9.99 -8.45
N PHE A 303 -6.02 -9.09 -8.56
CA PHE A 303 -7.38 -9.39 -9.00
C PHE A 303 -7.72 -8.82 -10.39
N VAL A 304 -6.72 -8.26 -11.10
CA VAL A 304 -6.93 -7.58 -12.38
C VAL A 304 -6.51 -8.48 -13.55
N THR A 305 -7.43 -8.68 -14.49
CA THR A 305 -7.15 -9.40 -15.73
C THR A 305 -6.30 -8.57 -16.70
N PHE A 306 -5.42 -9.25 -17.43
CA PHE A 306 -4.54 -8.65 -18.42
C PHE A 306 -5.22 -8.66 -19.79
N PRO A 307 -5.46 -7.48 -20.42
CA PRO A 307 -6.15 -7.41 -21.71
C PRO A 307 -5.43 -8.10 -22.87
N GLY A 308 -4.11 -8.32 -22.76
CA GLY A 308 -3.31 -9.01 -23.77
C GLY A 308 -3.33 -10.53 -23.68
N LEU A 309 -4.06 -11.10 -22.71
CA LEU A 309 -4.12 -12.54 -22.47
C LEU A 309 -5.52 -13.08 -22.78
N SER A 310 -5.59 -14.35 -23.16
CA SER A 310 -6.85 -15.05 -23.42
C SER A 310 -7.72 -15.14 -22.17
N ALA A 311 -8.98 -15.57 -22.34
CA ALA A 311 -9.89 -15.78 -21.21
C ALA A 311 -9.37 -16.90 -20.31
N GLU A 312 -8.86 -17.98 -20.91
CA GLU A 312 -8.29 -19.14 -20.24
C GLU A 312 -7.05 -18.76 -19.41
N GLU A 313 -6.17 -17.90 -19.95
CA GLU A 313 -4.98 -17.42 -19.23
C GLU A 313 -5.29 -16.44 -18.09
N ASN A 314 -6.43 -15.75 -18.17
CA ASN A 314 -6.92 -14.86 -17.12
C ASN A 314 -7.78 -15.60 -16.08
N GLN A 315 -8.25 -16.81 -16.38
CA GLN A 315 -9.18 -17.56 -15.54
C GLN A 315 -8.69 -17.75 -14.10
N PRO A 316 -7.41 -18.08 -13.83
CA PRO A 316 -6.93 -18.23 -12.45
C PRO A 316 -7.08 -16.95 -11.62
N ILE A 317 -6.92 -15.77 -12.22
CA ILE A 317 -7.07 -14.48 -11.54
C ILE A 317 -8.54 -14.24 -11.19
N VAL A 318 -9.44 -14.55 -12.13
CA VAL A 318 -10.89 -14.43 -11.93
C VAL A 318 -11.37 -15.36 -10.82
N ASP A 319 -10.91 -16.61 -10.83
CA ASP A 319 -11.27 -17.61 -9.83
C ASP A 319 -10.74 -17.23 -8.45
N LEU A 320 -9.47 -16.79 -8.34
CA LEU A 320 -8.92 -16.32 -7.07
C LEU A 320 -9.68 -15.12 -6.52
N LYS A 321 -9.97 -14.11 -7.36
CA LYS A 321 -10.78 -12.94 -6.97
C LYS A 321 -12.14 -13.38 -6.44
N LYS A 322 -12.82 -14.30 -7.13
CA LYS A 322 -14.12 -14.82 -6.71
C LYS A 322 -14.05 -15.47 -5.32
N LEU A 323 -13.07 -16.34 -5.09
CA LEU A 323 -12.87 -16.99 -3.79
C LEU A 323 -12.59 -15.98 -2.66
N VAL A 324 -11.82 -14.92 -2.94
CA VAL A 324 -11.56 -13.84 -1.98
C VAL A 324 -12.86 -13.11 -1.64
N VAL A 325 -13.60 -12.67 -2.65
CA VAL A 325 -14.86 -11.93 -2.46
C VAL A 325 -15.89 -12.75 -1.69
N GLU A 326 -16.06 -14.04 -2.02
CA GLU A 326 -16.93 -14.95 -1.28
C GLU A 326 -16.50 -15.13 0.18
N SER A 327 -15.19 -15.16 0.44
CA SER A 327 -14.65 -15.26 1.79
C SER A 327 -14.86 -13.97 2.59
N ILE A 328 -14.69 -12.79 1.97
CA ILE A 328 -14.99 -11.49 2.59
C ILE A 328 -16.47 -11.41 2.95
N MET A 329 -17.36 -11.79 2.02
CA MET A 329 -18.81 -11.77 2.25
C MET A 329 -19.22 -12.59 3.48
N LYS A 330 -18.60 -13.77 3.68
CA LYS A 330 -18.83 -14.61 4.87
C LYS A 330 -18.32 -13.98 6.16
N MET A 331 -17.25 -13.18 6.10
CA MET A 331 -16.72 -12.46 7.26
C MET A 331 -17.60 -11.26 7.63
N GLU A 332 -18.13 -10.56 6.62
CA GLU A 332 -18.98 -9.39 6.81
C GLU A 332 -20.35 -9.72 7.43
N SER A 333 -20.87 -10.93 7.23
CA SER A 333 -22.19 -11.34 7.76
C SER A 333 -22.26 -11.33 9.29
N ASN A 334 -21.12 -11.48 9.97
CA ASN A 334 -21.05 -11.53 11.43
C ASN A 334 -20.50 -10.23 12.04
N GLN A 335 -20.40 -9.17 11.25
CA GLN A 335 -19.59 -8.02 11.59
C GLN A 335 -20.41 -6.79 11.99
N GLU A 336 -20.12 -6.30 13.20
CA GLU A 336 -20.63 -5.03 13.71
C GLU A 336 -19.78 -3.84 13.24
N TRP A 337 -20.43 -2.70 13.11
CA TRP A 337 -19.79 -1.44 12.76
C TRP A 337 -19.18 -0.77 13.98
N ARG A 338 -17.90 -0.40 13.88
CA ARG A 338 -17.16 0.28 14.94
C ARG A 338 -17.00 1.76 14.60
N PRO A 339 -16.98 2.66 15.62
CA PRO A 339 -16.69 4.07 15.38
C PRO A 339 -15.28 4.23 14.80
N PRO A 340 -15.02 5.31 14.05
CA PRO A 340 -13.68 5.63 13.55
C PRO A 340 -12.65 5.78 14.67
N MET A 341 -11.41 5.38 14.41
CA MET A 341 -10.32 5.38 15.39
C MET A 341 -9.95 6.79 15.88
N ASP A 342 -10.11 7.79 15.01
CA ASP A 342 -9.90 9.22 15.29
C ASP A 342 -11.18 9.92 15.81
N ASN A 343 -12.30 9.21 15.91
CA ASN A 343 -13.55 9.71 16.48
C ASN A 343 -14.36 8.60 17.20
N PRO A 344 -13.90 8.11 18.37
CA PRO A 344 -14.54 6.99 19.07
C PRO A 344 -15.98 7.25 19.55
N GLY A 345 -16.39 8.51 19.65
CA GLY A 345 -17.75 8.91 20.07
C GLY A 345 -18.78 8.98 18.94
N ALA A 346 -18.40 8.64 17.70
CA ALA A 346 -19.30 8.74 16.55
C ALA A 346 -20.50 7.77 16.65
N ASN A 347 -21.70 8.27 16.38
CA ASN A 347 -22.89 7.42 16.30
C ASN A 347 -22.91 6.63 14.98
N MET A 348 -22.87 5.30 15.08
CA MET A 348 -22.81 4.37 13.95
C MET A 348 -24.19 3.82 13.52
N VAL A 349 -25.29 4.19 14.20
CA VAL A 349 -26.64 3.63 13.92
C VAL A 349 -27.08 3.88 12.48
N LEU A 350 -26.80 5.07 11.93
CA LEU A 350 -27.14 5.42 10.54
C LEU A 350 -26.27 4.70 9.51
N LYS A 351 -25.21 3.99 9.93
CA LYS A 351 -24.21 3.35 9.07
C LYS A 351 -24.39 1.83 8.93
N ALA A 352 -25.41 1.25 9.57
CA ALA A 352 -25.62 -0.20 9.59
C ALA A 352 -25.85 -0.84 8.20
N ASN A 353 -26.46 -0.10 7.27
CA ASN A 353 -26.86 -0.58 5.94
C ASN A 353 -25.93 -0.13 4.80
N MET A 354 -24.74 0.40 5.11
CA MET A 354 -23.84 0.88 4.07
C MET A 354 -23.31 -0.27 3.21
N THR A 355 -23.04 0.03 1.93
CA THR A 355 -22.44 -0.87 0.95
C THR A 355 -21.21 -1.57 1.55
N ARG A 356 -21.18 -2.91 1.45
CA ARG A 356 -20.10 -3.76 1.95
C ARG A 356 -18.96 -3.86 0.93
N LEU A 357 -17.75 -4.18 1.39
CA LEU A 357 -16.58 -4.31 0.49
C LEU A 357 -16.79 -5.45 -0.50
N SER A 358 -17.29 -6.61 -0.05
CA SER A 358 -17.56 -7.74 -0.95
C SER A 358 -18.54 -7.38 -2.07
N THR A 359 -19.63 -6.68 -1.73
CA THR A 359 -20.63 -6.19 -2.69
C THR A 359 -19.99 -5.29 -3.74
N TYR A 360 -19.15 -4.34 -3.31
CA TYR A 360 -18.47 -3.45 -4.26
C TYR A 360 -17.45 -4.20 -5.11
N MET A 361 -16.60 -5.05 -4.52
CA MET A 361 -15.58 -5.84 -5.24
C MET A 361 -16.17 -6.78 -6.30
N ALA A 362 -17.38 -7.29 -6.07
CA ALA A 362 -18.14 -8.10 -7.02
C ALA A 362 -18.76 -7.29 -8.17
N SER A 363 -18.85 -5.98 -8.02
CA SER A 363 -19.54 -5.11 -8.97
C SER A 363 -18.68 -4.74 -10.18
N LYS A 364 -19.36 -4.30 -11.25
CA LYS A 364 -18.72 -3.67 -12.41
C LYS A 364 -18.01 -2.36 -12.04
N SER A 365 -18.50 -1.65 -11.04
CA SER A 365 -17.90 -0.41 -10.53
C SER A 365 -16.48 -0.62 -10.02
N ALA A 366 -16.21 -1.73 -9.31
CA ALA A 366 -14.85 -2.06 -8.89
C ALA A 366 -13.92 -2.28 -10.08
N GLU A 367 -14.38 -2.94 -11.16
CA GLU A 367 -13.54 -3.09 -12.36
C GLU A 367 -13.24 -1.74 -13.02
N ILE A 368 -14.22 -0.84 -13.10
CA ILE A 368 -14.01 0.54 -13.57
C ILE A 368 -12.99 1.25 -12.70
N THR A 369 -13.12 1.17 -11.37
CA THR A 369 -12.20 1.76 -10.40
C THR A 369 -10.77 1.28 -10.59
N HIS A 370 -10.55 -0.02 -10.78
CA HIS A 370 -9.23 -0.56 -11.08
C HIS A 370 -8.64 0.01 -12.38
N ARG A 371 -9.41 -0.02 -13.49
CA ARG A 371 -8.91 0.47 -14.78
C ARG A 371 -8.63 1.98 -14.74
N HIS A 372 -9.46 2.72 -14.01
CA HIS A 372 -9.28 4.15 -13.77
C HIS A 372 -8.06 4.46 -12.90
N TYR A 373 -7.82 3.67 -11.84
CA TYR A 373 -6.64 3.78 -10.99
C TYR A 373 -5.34 3.58 -11.78
N MET A 374 -5.30 2.62 -12.72
CA MET A 374 -4.13 2.40 -13.57
C MET A 374 -3.91 3.48 -14.64
N ALA A 375 -4.86 4.40 -14.83
CA ALA A 375 -4.84 5.42 -15.87
C ALA A 375 -4.13 6.70 -15.40
N SER A 376 -2.81 6.62 -15.21
CA SER A 376 -1.98 7.81 -14.96
C SER A 376 -1.99 8.77 -16.15
N SER A 377 -1.50 10.00 -15.97
CA SER A 377 -1.43 11.01 -17.04
C SER A 377 -0.80 10.51 -18.34
N ARG A 378 0.23 9.65 -18.27
CA ARG A 378 0.90 9.03 -19.44
C ARG A 378 0.19 7.79 -19.99
N LYS A 379 -0.80 7.26 -19.25
CA LYS A 379 -1.57 6.07 -19.61
C LYS A 379 -3.06 6.39 -19.80
N SER A 380 -3.46 7.66 -19.77
CA SER A 380 -4.86 8.08 -19.86
C SER A 380 -5.54 7.53 -21.11
N LEU A 381 -4.89 7.56 -22.28
CA LEU A 381 -5.48 6.99 -23.50
C LEU A 381 -5.81 5.49 -23.39
N PHE A 382 -4.86 4.70 -22.85
CA PHE A 382 -5.08 3.27 -22.65
C PHE A 382 -6.18 3.01 -21.61
N GLY A 383 -6.11 3.70 -20.47
CA GLY A 383 -7.10 3.58 -19.39
C GLY A 383 -8.49 4.01 -19.83
N GLY A 384 -8.61 5.14 -20.53
CA GLY A 384 -9.86 5.67 -21.08
C GLY A 384 -10.51 4.69 -22.06
N LYS A 385 -9.74 4.07 -22.96
CA LYS A 385 -10.25 3.00 -23.85
C LYS A 385 -10.75 1.79 -23.08
N ALA A 386 -10.03 1.36 -22.03
CA ALA A 386 -10.44 0.23 -21.21
C ALA A 386 -11.73 0.53 -20.43
N VAL A 387 -11.83 1.73 -19.83
CA VAL A 387 -12.99 2.19 -19.09
C VAL A 387 -14.20 2.42 -19.99
N ALA A 388 -14.01 2.98 -21.20
CA ALA A 388 -15.08 3.18 -22.18
C ALA A 388 -15.81 1.87 -22.51
N LYS A 389 -15.06 0.78 -22.73
CA LYS A 389 -15.64 -0.54 -22.99
C LYS A 389 -16.50 -1.04 -21.83
N LEU A 390 -16.12 -0.72 -20.59
CA LEU A 390 -16.90 -1.06 -19.41
C LEU A 390 -18.16 -0.19 -19.36
N ILE A 391 -18.06 1.13 -19.49
CA ILE A 391 -19.21 2.03 -19.33
C ILE A 391 -20.23 1.85 -20.48
N TYR A 392 -19.77 1.89 -21.73
CA TYR A 392 -20.63 1.95 -22.91
C TYR A 392 -20.85 0.61 -23.61
N GLY A 393 -20.13 -0.44 -23.21
CA GLY A 393 -20.22 -1.77 -23.83
C GLY A 393 -19.58 -1.83 -25.21
N LYS A 394 -19.98 -2.82 -26.02
CA LYS A 394 -19.44 -3.06 -27.38
C LYS A 394 -20.17 -2.27 -28.48
N SER A 395 -21.32 -1.68 -28.17
CA SER A 395 -22.17 -0.98 -29.14
C SER A 395 -21.70 0.44 -29.45
N VAL A 396 -20.88 1.03 -28.58
CA VAL A 396 -20.29 2.36 -28.79
C VAL A 396 -18.81 2.20 -29.09
N THR A 397 -18.41 2.67 -30.27
CA THR A 397 -17.02 2.63 -30.73
C THR A 397 -16.19 3.78 -30.15
N TRP A 398 -14.87 3.62 -30.14
CA TRP A 398 -13.98 4.68 -29.67
C TRP A 398 -14.01 5.90 -30.60
N GLU A 399 -14.21 5.66 -31.89
CA GLU A 399 -14.34 6.67 -32.94
C GLU A 399 -15.57 7.55 -32.68
N GLN A 400 -16.72 6.95 -32.37
CA GLN A 400 -17.94 7.69 -31.98
C GLN A 400 -17.74 8.54 -30.72
N LEU A 401 -17.06 8.01 -29.70
CA LEU A 401 -16.74 8.78 -28.50
C LEU A 401 -15.79 9.95 -28.85
N THR A 402 -14.90 9.74 -29.82
CA THR A 402 -13.92 10.75 -30.25
C THR A 402 -14.59 11.88 -31.04
N GLU A 403 -15.59 11.58 -31.86
CA GLU A 403 -16.41 12.59 -32.53
C GLU A 403 -17.11 13.53 -31.54
N VAL A 404 -17.63 12.98 -30.44
CA VAL A 404 -18.31 13.75 -29.40
C VAL A 404 -17.31 14.47 -28.49
N TYR A 405 -16.44 13.75 -27.80
CA TYR A 405 -15.61 14.30 -26.73
C TYR A 405 -14.29 14.88 -27.21
N GLY A 406 -13.80 14.51 -28.39
CA GLY A 406 -12.50 14.98 -28.92
C GLY A 406 -12.47 16.47 -29.27
N THR A 407 -13.66 17.07 -29.42
CA THR A 407 -13.85 18.50 -29.69
C THR A 407 -14.32 19.29 -28.47
N MET A 408 -14.74 18.61 -27.40
CA MET A 408 -15.24 19.27 -26.19
C MET A 408 -14.08 19.77 -25.31
N PRO A 409 -14.11 21.03 -24.85
CA PRO A 409 -13.11 21.53 -23.92
C PRO A 409 -13.21 20.77 -22.59
N LEU A 410 -12.07 20.35 -22.05
CA LEU A 410 -12.00 19.72 -20.73
C LEU A 410 -11.89 20.83 -19.67
N SER A 411 -12.97 21.10 -18.94
CA SER A 411 -13.00 22.06 -17.83
C SER A 411 -12.35 21.55 -16.56
#